data_AF-A0AAU9RTG0-F1
#
_entry.id   AF-A0AAU9RTG0-F1
#
_cell.length_a   1.000
_cell.length_b   1.000
_cell.length_c   1.000
_cell.angle_alpha   90.00
_cell.angle_beta   90.00
_cell.angle_gamma   90.00
#
_symmetry.space_group_name_H-M   'P 1'
#
loop_
_entity.id
_entity.type
_entity.pdbx_description
1 polymer ?
#
loop_
_entity_poly.entity_id
_entity_poly.type
_entity_poly.pdbx_seq_one_letter_code
_entity_poly.pdbx_strand_id
1 'polypeptide(L)' 'MKWKKVYRYIVFKIEEKSRKVTVDKVGGAGESYQDLAASLPVDDCRYAVFDFDFVTVDNCRKSKIFFIAWLVSL' A
#
# COMPACT_ATOMS: atom_id res chain seq x y z
N MET A 1 21.66 12.02 1.78
CA MET A 1 20.21 12.29 1.93
C MET A 1 19.60 11.20 2.81
N LYS A 2 18.93 11.53 3.92
CA LYS A 2 18.09 10.56 4.66
C LYS A 2 16.67 10.68 4.11
N TRP A 3 16.20 9.67 3.37
CA TRP A 3 14.80 9.63 2.92
C TRP A 3 13.90 9.35 4.13
N LYS A 4 13.01 10.30 4.44
CA LYS A 4 11.97 10.08 5.46
C LYS A 4 10.92 9.15 4.89
N LYS A 5 10.62 8.06 5.59
CA LYS A 5 9.45 7.23 5.32
C LYS A 5 8.21 7.99 5.78
N VAL A 6 7.58 8.72 4.87
CA VAL A 6 6.40 9.53 5.16
C VAL A 6 5.12 8.73 4.97
N TYR A 7 5.15 7.71 4.11
CA TYR A 7 3.97 6.94 3.71
C TYR A 7 4.14 5.47 4.05
N ARG A 8 3.11 4.88 4.65
CA ARG A 8 3.04 3.45 4.95
C ARG A 8 2.65 2.64 3.72
N TYR A 9 1.71 3.17 2.96
CA TYR A 9 1.24 2.56 1.72
C TYR A 9 0.77 3.61 0.73
N ILE A 10 0.69 3.21 -0.54
CA ILE A 10 0.04 3.97 -1.61
C ILE A 10 -0.85 2.99 -2.36
N VAL A 11 -2.13 3.33 -2.51
CA VAL A 11 -3.09 2.60 -3.34
C VAL A 11 -3.25 3.34 -4.66
N PHE A 12 -3.25 2.57 -5.74
CA PHE A 12 -3.42 3.03 -7.10
C PHE A 12 -4.66 2.40 -7.72
N LYS A 13 -5.32 3.16 -8.59
CA LYS A 13 -6.37 2.66 -9.48
C LYS A 13 -5.99 2.92 -10.93
N ILE A 14 -6.60 2.17 -11.83
CA ILE A 14 -6.55 2.46 -13.26
C ILE A 14 -7.84 3.21 -13.59
N GLU A 15 -7.72 4.44 -14.07
CA GLU A 15 -8.87 5.14 -14.63
C GLU A 15 -9.21 4.58 -16.01
N GLU A 16 -10.39 4.00 -16.16
CA GLU A 16 -10.82 3.30 -17.38
C GLU A 16 -10.79 4.21 -18.62
N LYS A 17 -11.32 5.43 -18.50
CA LYS A 17 -11.43 6.38 -19.62
C LYS A 17 -10.07 6.86 -20.11
N SER A 18 -9.19 7.23 -19.17
CA SER A 18 -7.88 7.81 -19.49
C SER A 18 -6.79 6.76 -19.67
N ARG A 19 -7.05 5.50 -19.24
CA ARG A 19 -6.08 4.39 -19.16
C ARG A 19 -4.83 4.74 -18.36
N LYS A 20 -4.96 5.65 -17.38
CA LYS A 20 -3.86 6.10 -16.54
C LYS A 20 -3.92 5.43 -15.18
N VAL A 21 -2.76 5.10 -14.63
CA VAL A 21 -2.61 4.77 -13.23
C VAL A 21 -2.65 6.07 -12.43
N THR A 22 -3.60 6.19 -11.51
CA THR A 22 -3.73 7.35 -10.63
C THR A 22 -3.66 6.91 -9.17
N VAL A 23 -3.26 7.84 -8.29
CA VAL A 23 -3.26 7.59 -6.84
C VAL A 23 -4.70 7.61 -6.35
N ASP A 24 -5.11 6.53 -5.69
CA ASP A 24 -6.42 6.41 -5.07
C ASP A 24 -6.37 6.80 -3.59
N LYS A 25 -5.33 6.34 -2.87
CA LYS A 25 -5.10 6.69 -1.46
C LYS A 25 -3.60 6.72 -1.13
N VAL A 26 -3.23 7.63 -0.23
CA VAL A 26 -1.90 7.66 0.40
C VAL A 26 -2.07 7.44 1.90
N GLY A 27 -1.47 6.38 2.42
CA GLY A 27 -1.46 6.07 3.85
C GLY A 27 -0.30 6.74 4.57
N GLY A 28 -0.56 7.47 5.64
CA GLY A 28 0.47 8.13 6.45
C GLY A 28 1.37 7.15 7.22
N ALA A 29 2.50 7.62 7.74
CA ALA A 29 3.48 6.78 8.46
C ALA A 29 2.92 6.03 9.70
N GLY A 30 1.86 6.56 10.32
CA GLY A 30 1.19 5.98 11.49
C GLY A 30 0.06 5.00 11.17
N GLU A 31 -0.31 4.85 9.90
CA GLU A 31 -1.34 3.88 9.50
C GLU A 31 -0.79 2.46 9.50
N SER A 32 -1.70 1.50 9.61
CA SER A 32 -1.45 0.07 9.79
C SER A 32 -1.79 -0.73 8.53
N TYR A 33 -1.57 -2.04 8.58
CA TYR A 33 -2.04 -2.97 7.54
C TYR A 33 -3.58 -2.97 7.42
N GLN A 34 -4.28 -2.84 8.55
CA GLN A 34 -5.74 -2.81 8.60
C GLN A 34 -6.29 -1.58 7.87
N ASP A 35 -5.62 -0.43 7.99
CA ASP A 35 -5.99 0.79 7.28
C ASP A 35 -5.80 0.68 5.76
N LEU A 36 -4.73 -0.02 5.34
CA LEU A 36 -4.54 -0.40 3.93
C LEU A 36 -5.66 -1.34 3.48
N ALA A 37 -5.94 -2.41 4.22
CA ALA A 37 -6.98 -3.38 3.85
C ALA A 37 -8.36 -2.72 3.73
N ALA A 38 -8.70 -1.80 4.63
CA ALA A 38 -9.95 -1.03 4.57
C ALA A 38 -10.02 -0.07 3.36
N SER A 39 -8.90 0.21 2.69
CA SER A 39 -8.86 1.01 1.45
C SER A 39 -8.94 0.18 0.17
N LEU A 40 -8.97 -1.15 0.27
CA LEU A 40 -9.12 -2.04 -0.88
C LEU A 40 -10.61 -2.40 -1.03
N PRO A 41 -11.25 -2.00 -2.14
CA PRO A 41 -12.68 -2.23 -2.35
C PRO A 41 -12.99 -3.69 -2.71
N VAL A 42 -14.19 -4.18 -2.40
CA VAL A 42 -14.59 -5.57 -2.68
C VAL A 42 -15.13 -5.78 -4.10
N ASP A 43 -15.44 -4.69 -4.78
CA ASP A 43 -16.14 -4.64 -6.07
C ASP A 43 -15.28 -4.06 -7.22
N ASP A 44 -14.03 -3.70 -6.93
CA ASP A 44 -13.11 -3.13 -7.93
C ASP A 44 -11.65 -3.50 -7.63
N CYS A 45 -10.80 -3.52 -8.66
CA CYS A 45 -9.40 -3.92 -8.55
C CYS A 45 -8.51 -2.73 -8.16
N ARG A 46 -7.42 -2.99 -7.43
CA ARG A 46 -6.42 -1.99 -7.04
C ARG A 46 -5.00 -2.54 -7.15
N TYR A 47 -4.04 -1.64 -7.28
CA TYR A 47 -2.64 -1.94 -6.98
C TYR A 47 -2.22 -1.20 -5.72
N ALA A 48 -1.34 -1.78 -4.92
CA ALA A 48 -0.80 -1.08 -3.77
C ALA A 48 0.69 -1.35 -3.59
N VAL A 49 1.39 -0.35 -3.05
CA VAL A 49 2.73 -0.51 -2.47
C VAL A 49 2.59 -0.38 -0.97
N PHE A 50 3.15 -1.33 -0.22
CA PHE A 50 3.12 -1.32 1.25
C PHE A 50 4.51 -1.54 1.82
N ASP A 51 4.95 -0.63 2.70
CA ASP A 51 6.19 -0.77 3.46
C ASP A 51 5.91 -1.44 4.79
N PHE A 52 5.99 -2.78 4.79
CA PHE A 52 5.78 -3.61 5.96
C PHE A 52 7.02 -3.57 6.86
N ASP A 53 6.91 -2.92 8.02
CA ASP A 53 7.95 -2.94 9.04
C ASP A 53 7.70 -4.01 10.09
N PHE A 54 8.77 -4.65 10.53
CA PHE A 54 8.72 -5.71 11.52
C PHE A 54 10.00 -5.70 12.36
N VAL A 55 9.91 -6.30 13.54
CA VAL A 55 11.03 -6.48 14.46
C VAL A 55 11.45 -7.95 14.41
N THR A 56 12.73 -8.22 14.16
CA THR A 56 13.27 -9.58 14.18
C THR A 56 13.51 -10.07 15.60
N VAL A 57 13.76 -11.37 15.77
CA VAL A 57 14.09 -11.98 17.06
C VAL A 57 15.26 -11.28 17.78
N ASP A 58 16.23 -10.76 17.01
CA ASP A 58 17.37 -9.99 17.53
C ASP A 58 17.04 -8.51 17.82
N ASN A 59 15.76 -8.17 17.99
CA ASN A 59 15.27 -6.80 18.24
C ASN A 59 15.71 -5.77 17.18
N CYS A 60 15.94 -6.21 15.94
CA CYS A 60 16.32 -5.32 14.84
C CYS A 60 15.09 -4.93 14.03
N ARG A 61 14.83 -3.63 13.89
CA ARG A 61 13.76 -3.12 13.01
C ARG A 61 14.17 -3.25 11.55
N LYS A 62 13.38 -3.99 10.78
CA LYS A 62 13.55 -4.16 9.32
C LYS A 62 12.26 -3.76 8.62
N SER A 63 12.32 -3.59 7.31
CA SER A 63 11.11 -3.51 6.51
C SER A 63 11.27 -4.20 5.16
N LYS A 64 10.15 -4.55 4.55
CA LYS A 64 10.06 -5.06 3.19
C LYS A 64 8.98 -4.30 2.44
N ILE A 65 9.29 -3.93 1.20
CA ILE A 65 8.32 -3.34 0.29
C ILE A 65 7.58 -4.47 -0.41
N PHE A 66 6.25 -4.45 -0.30
CA PHE A 66 5.35 -5.34 -1.02
C PHE A 66 4.66 -4.57 -2.13
N PHE A 67 4.65 -5.15 -3.32
CA PHE A 67 3.74 -4.76 -4.39
C PHE A 67 2.56 -5.74 -4.39
N ILE A 68 1.35 -5.20 -4.30
CA ILE A 68 0.12 -5.97 -4.12
C ILE A 68 -0.77 -5.71 -5.34
N ALA A 69 -1.19 -6.79 -6.01
CA ALA A 69 -2.29 -6.76 -6.96
C ALA A 69 -3.55 -7.26 -6.24
N TRP A 70 -4.48 -6.35 -5.98
CA TRP A 70 -5.78 -6.65 -5.39
C TRP A 70 -6.78 -6.93 -6.50
N LEU A 71 -7.12 -8.21 -6.65
CA LEU A 71 -8.03 -8.70 -7.69
C LEU A 71 -9.29 -9.24 -7.03
N VAL A 72 -10.43 -8.70 -7.42
CA VAL A 72 -11.75 -9.16 -6.97
C VAL A 72 -12.23 -10.28 -7.89
N SER A 73 -12.85 -11.32 -7.34
CA SER A 73 -13.43 -12.42 -8.13
C SER A 73 -14.77 -11.99 -8.72
N LEU A 74 -15.03 -12.41 -9.97
CA LEU A 74 -16.29 -12.22 -10.68
C LEU A 74 -17.36 -13.21 -10.20
#